data_AF-A0A2U8W2K0-F1
#
_entry.id   AF-A0A2U8W2K0-F1
#
_cell.length_a   1.000
_cell.length_b   1.000
_cell.length_c   1.000
_cell.angle_alpha   90.00
_cell.angle_beta   90.00
_cell.angle_gamma   90.00
#
_symmetry.space_group_name_H-M   'P 1'
#
loop_
_entity.id
_entity.type
_entity.pdbx_description
1 polymer ?
#
loop_
_entity_poly.entity_id
_entity_poly.type
_entity_poly.pdbx_seq_one_letter_code
_entity_poly.pdbx_strand_id
1 'polypeptide(L)' 'MAISLIEAILEGEMTAIKFADAAWEIEATRSRRDAEATRWLARHHRVKALENRGRLAALGSEAGWDFSNTSKPNPQPRA' A
#
# COMPACT_ATOMS: atom_id res chain seq x y z
N MET A 1 11.04 11.75 11.70
CA MET A 1 10.27 10.52 12.00
C MET A 1 8.97 10.44 11.19
N ALA A 2 8.09 11.43 11.22
CA ALA A 2 6.88 11.43 10.37
C ALA A 2 7.22 11.45 8.86
N ILE A 3 8.14 12.34 8.44
CA ILE A 3 8.59 12.45 7.04
C ILE A 3 9.15 11.12 6.52
N SER A 4 10.03 10.46 7.28
CA SER A 4 10.59 9.15 6.92
C SER A 4 9.54 8.04 6.81
N LEU A 5 8.45 8.10 7.59
CA LEU A 5 7.34 7.15 7.46
C LEU A 5 6.55 7.42 6.17
N ILE A 6 6.30 8.70 5.83
CA ILE A 6 5.62 9.08 4.58
C ILE A 6 6.43 8.61 3.37
N GLU A 7 7.73 8.85 3.35
CA GLU A 7 8.62 8.39 2.28
C GLU A 7 8.58 6.86 2.13
N ALA A 8 8.68 6.13 3.24
CA ALA A 8 8.63 4.67 3.23
C ALA A 8 7.26 4.11 2.79
N ILE A 9 6.15 4.81 3.07
CA ILE A 9 4.81 4.45 2.58
C ILE A 9 4.77 4.61 1.05
N LEU A 10 5.22 5.76 0.53
CA LEU A 10 5.22 6.05 -0.90
C LEU A 10 6.10 5.07 -1.67
N GLU A 11 7.32 4.81 -1.17
CA GLU A 11 8.23 3.85 -1.77
C GLU A 11 7.64 2.44 -1.77
N GLY A 12 7.03 2.01 -0.67
CA GLY A 12 6.38 0.70 -0.56
C GLY A 12 5.22 0.54 -1.55
N GLU A 13 4.34 1.54 -1.67
CA GLU A 13 3.21 1.48 -2.61
C GLU A 13 3.67 1.52 -4.08
N MET A 14 4.64 2.39 -4.42
CA MET A 14 5.19 2.44 -5.78
C MET A 14 5.87 1.12 -6.17
N THR A 15 6.63 0.54 -5.24
CA THR A 15 7.31 -0.75 -5.47
C THR A 15 6.29 -1.88 -5.62
N ALA A 16 5.23 -1.88 -4.81
CA ALA A 16 4.14 -2.85 -4.93
C ALA A 16 3.46 -2.79 -6.31
N ILE A 17 3.20 -1.57 -6.82
CA ILE A 17 2.63 -1.37 -8.17
C ILE A 17 3.58 -1.93 -9.24
N LYS A 18 4.87 -1.57 -9.19
CA LYS A 18 5.86 -2.07 -10.15
C LYS A 18 5.93 -3.60 -10.20
N PHE A 19 5.88 -4.26 -9.05
CA PHE A 19 5.86 -5.73 -9.00
C PHE A 19 4.53 -6.30 -9.52
N ALA A 20 3.40 -5.65 -9.26
CA ALA A 20 2.11 -6.09 -9.80
C ALA A 20 2.09 -6.02 -11.33
N ASP A 21 2.60 -4.92 -11.91
CA ASP A 21 2.71 -4.72 -13.35
C ASP A 21 3.67 -5.76 -13.97
N ALA A 22 4.86 -5.93 -13.37
CA ALA A 22 5.82 -6.94 -13.82
C ALA A 22 5.25 -8.36 -13.75
N ALA A 23 4.44 -8.69 -12.74
CA ALA A 23 3.81 -9.99 -12.65
C ALA A 23 2.80 -10.24 -13.78
N TRP A 24 2.07 -9.20 -14.19
CA TRP A 24 1.15 -9.27 -15.33
C TRP A 24 1.91 -9.53 -16.63
N GLU A 25 3.01 -8.82 -16.85
CA GLU A 25 3.88 -9.04 -18.03
C GLU A 25 4.52 -10.43 -18.05
N ILE A 26 5.00 -10.93 -16.91
CA ILE A 26 5.61 -12.27 -16.79
C ILE A 26 4.57 -13.37 -17.07
N GLU A 27 3.34 -13.22 -16.58
CA GLU A 27 2.28 -14.21 -16.82
C GLU A 27 1.90 -14.26 -18.30
N ALA A 28 1.87 -13.10 -18.97
CA ALA A 28 1.55 -12.99 -20.38
C ALA A 28 2.64 -13.56 -21.31
N THR A 29 3.90 -13.56 -20.88
CA THR A 29 5.05 -13.83 -21.77
C THR A 29 5.88 -15.05 -21.41
N ARG A 30 5.83 -15.54 -20.16
CA ARG A 30 6.78 -16.53 -19.64
C ARG A 30 6.15 -17.65 -18.82
N SER A 31 5.83 -17.35 -17.56
CA SER A 31 5.62 -18.39 -16.53
C SER A 31 4.66 -17.92 -15.47
N ARG A 32 3.58 -18.67 -15.29
CA ARG A 32 2.60 -18.42 -14.23
C ARG A 32 3.20 -18.50 -12.82
N ARG A 33 4.16 -19.42 -12.61
CA ARG A 33 4.82 -19.60 -11.32
C ARG A 33 5.66 -18.39 -10.94
N ASP A 34 6.40 -17.84 -11.90
CA ASP A 34 7.24 -16.66 -11.66
C ASP A 34 6.38 -15.41 -11.47
N ALA A 35 5.28 -15.29 -12.23
CA ALA A 35 4.29 -14.24 -12.01
C ALA A 35 3.69 -14.30 -10.59
N GLU A 36 3.40 -15.49 -10.08
CA GLU A 36 2.88 -15.67 -8.72
C GLU A 36 3.91 -15.28 -7.64
N ALA A 37 5.18 -15.62 -7.82
CA ALA A 37 6.27 -15.17 -6.95
C ALA A 37 6.37 -13.63 -6.96
N THR A 38 6.28 -13.01 -8.13
CA THR A 38 6.30 -11.54 -8.26
C THR A 38 5.08 -10.88 -7.61
N ARG A 39 3.89 -11.48 -7.70
CA ARG A 39 2.69 -11.02 -6.95
C ARG A 39 2.89 -11.10 -5.45
N TRP A 40 3.60 -12.11 -4.96
CA TRP A 40 3.93 -12.20 -3.54
C TRP A 40 4.79 -11.02 -3.09
N LEU A 41 5.79 -10.63 -3.89
CA LEU A 41 6.60 -9.42 -3.64
C LEU A 41 5.73 -8.15 -3.62
N ALA A 42 4.82 -8.00 -4.59
CA ALA A 42 3.87 -6.88 -4.61
C ALA A 42 3.05 -6.78 -3.31
N ARG A 43 2.49 -7.92 -2.86
CA ARG A 43 1.73 -7.99 -1.59
C ARG A 43 2.60 -7.66 -0.38
N HIS A 44 3.84 -8.16 -0.35
CA HIS A 44 4.78 -7.90 0.75
C HIS A 44 5.03 -6.39 0.92
N HIS A 45 5.36 -5.68 -0.17
CA HIS A 45 5.60 -4.24 -0.11
C HIS A 45 4.34 -3.45 0.26
N ARG A 46 3.16 -3.89 -0.20
CA ARG A 46 1.89 -3.25 0.19
C ARG A 46 1.58 -3.43 1.67
N VAL A 47 1.83 -4.61 2.24
CA VAL A 47 1.68 -4.84 3.69
C VAL A 47 2.64 -3.94 4.47
N LYS A 48 3.90 -3.80 4.04
CA LYS A 48 4.86 -2.89 4.67
C LYS A 48 4.42 -1.43 4.63
N ALA A 49 3.86 -0.97 3.51
CA ALA A 49 3.31 0.38 3.41
C ALA A 49 2.12 0.58 4.37
N LEU A 50 1.24 -0.43 4.52
CA LEU A 50 0.13 -0.39 5.47
C LEU A 50 0.61 -0.36 6.93
N GLU A 51 1.64 -1.14 7.28
CA GLU A 51 2.27 -1.09 8.61
C GLU A 51 2.80 0.31 8.91
N ASN A 52 3.49 0.95 7.95
CA ASN A 52 4.00 2.30 8.11
C ASN A 52 2.89 3.35 8.20
N ARG A 53 1.77 3.17 7.50
CA ARG A 53 0.56 4.02 7.68
C ARG A 53 0.00 3.90 9.10
N GLY A 54 -0.09 2.68 9.63
CA GLY A 54 -0.53 2.46 11.01
C GLY A 54 0.38 3.16 12.03
N ARG A 55 1.69 3.09 11.84
CA ARG A 55 2.68 3.81 12.67
C ARG A 55 2.54 5.32 12.55
N LEU A 56 2.34 5.84 11.34
CA LEU A 56 2.14 7.27 11.11
C LEU A 56 0.86 7.77 11.78
N ALA A 57 -0.23 6.99 11.71
CA ALA A 57 -1.49 7.31 12.39
C ALA A 57 -1.32 7.35 13.92
N ALA A 58 -0.62 6.36 14.50
CA ALA A 58 -0.33 6.34 15.94
C ALA A 58 0.50 7.55 16.37
N LEU A 59 1.54 7.91 15.60
CA LEU A 59 2.35 9.11 15.85
C LEU A 59 1.50 10.39 15.78
N GLY A 60 0.54 10.45 14.84
CA GLY A 60 -0.45 11.52 14.74
C GLY A 60 -1.28 11.62 16.02
N SER A 61 -1.89 10.52 16.46
CA SER A 61 -2.69 10.48 17.68
C SER A 61 -1.91 10.90 18.93
N GLU A 62 -0.66 10.47 19.08
CA GLU A 62 0.23 10.89 20.18
C GLU A 62 0.53 12.40 20.15
N ALA A 63 0.65 12.99 18.95
CA ALA A 63 0.87 14.42 18.76
C ALA A 63 -0.42 15.27 18.86
N GLY A 64 -1.57 14.65 19.16
CA GLY A 64 -2.89 15.30 19.18
C GLY A 64 -3.47 15.57 17.78
N TRP A 65 -2.88 14.97 16.74
CA TRP A 65 -3.38 15.02 15.37
C TRP A 65 -4.29 13.82 15.15
N ASP A 66 -5.55 13.95 15.51
CA ASP A 66 -6.51 12.89 15.28
C ASP A 66 -6.93 12.85 13.79
N PHE A 67 -6.41 11.86 13.06
CA PHE A 67 -6.74 11.62 11.65
C PHE A 67 -8.06 10.84 11.46
N SER A 68 -8.88 10.74 12.51
CA SER A 68 -10.19 10.06 12.54
C SER A 68 -11.19 10.53 11.48
N ASN A 69 -10.92 11.65 10.79
CA ASN A 69 -11.79 12.20 9.74
C ASN A 69 -11.54 11.70 8.31
N THR A 70 -10.70 10.70 8.09
CA THR A 70 -10.47 10.15 6.73
C THR A 70 -11.02 8.74 6.53
N SER A 71 -12.28 8.46 6.94
CA SER A 71 -13.08 7.42 6.26
C SER A 71 -14.57 7.49 6.61
N LYS A 72 -15.41 7.74 5.60
CA LYS A 72 -16.15 6.70 4.87
C LYS A 72 -16.48 7.25 3.47
N PRO A 73 -16.38 6.45 2.38
CA PRO A 73 -17.08 6.80 1.16
C PRO A 73 -18.56 6.85 1.51
N ASN A 74 -19.19 8.00 1.28
CA ASN A 74 -20.63 8.16 1.44
C ASN A 74 -21.33 7.09 0.59
N PRO A 75 -22.10 6.15 1.17
CA PRO A 75 -22.98 5.33 0.37
C PRO A 75 -24.13 6.24 -0.07
N GLN A 76 -23.95 6.97 -1.17
CA GLN A 76 -25.07 7.66 -1.80
C GLN A 76 -26.13 6.60 -2.14
N PRO A 77 -27.35 6.69 -1.58
CA PRO A 77 -28.44 5.89 -2.10
C PRO A 77 -28.68 6.33 -3.55
N ARG A 78 -28.62 5.38 -4.48
CA ARG A 78 -29.10 5.61 -5.84
C ARG A 78 -30.60 5.91 -5.74
N ALA A 79 -30.97 7.14 -6.08
CA ALA A 79 -32.34 7.53 -6.38
C ALA A 79 -32.75 7.00 -7.75
#